data_AF-A0A3N0DVX5-F1
#
_entry.id   AF-A0A3N0DVX5-F1
#
_cell.length_a   1.000
_cell.length_b   1.000
_cell.length_c   1.000
_cell.angle_alpha   90.00
_cell.angle_beta   90.00
_cell.angle_gamma   90.00
#
_symmetry.space_group_name_H-M   'P 1'
#
loop_
_entity.id
_entity.type
_entity.pdbx_description
1 polymer ?
#
loop_
_entity_poly.entity_id
_entity_poly.type
_entity_poly.pdbx_seq_one_letter_code
_entity_poly.pdbx_strand_id
1 'polypeptide(L)'
;MTSFRAARVLAGLALLAPLMALLAQGPAQATTRTVTVGDDFFTPKTLKVVVGDSVKWSFEGTHTSTSTQGFWNSGTKNAGQSYTRPFADAGTYPYYCTIHGMMMSGSIQVPVKASGSASSGWTLRWSSRTGTSSVRYDVQYKRVGSSTWTSWRTGTASRSATFNPSGAHSYYVHARTHVGSHTSSWSPSITVKVT
;
A
#
# COMPACT_ATOMS: atom_id res chain seq x y z
N MET A 1 -72.91 -4.31 44.51
CA MET A 1 -73.16 -2.88 44.17
C MET A 1 -71.88 -2.16 44.58
N THR A 2 -71.04 -1.57 43.74
CA THR A 2 -71.21 -0.95 42.42
C THR A 2 -69.86 -0.98 41.70
N SER A 3 -69.92 -1.31 40.42
CA SER A 3 -68.85 -1.21 39.43
C SER A 3 -68.38 0.22 39.21
N PHE A 4 -67.10 0.40 38.84
CA PHE A 4 -66.72 1.45 37.90
C PHE A 4 -65.71 0.91 36.88
N ARG A 5 -66.03 1.13 35.61
CA ARG A 5 -65.23 0.78 34.44
C ARG A 5 -64.33 1.96 34.03
N ALA A 6 -63.15 1.57 33.56
CA ALA A 6 -62.36 2.12 32.46
C ALA A 6 -61.64 3.47 32.61
N ALA A 7 -60.32 3.42 32.38
CA ALA A 7 -59.64 4.33 31.45
C ALA A 7 -58.47 3.57 30.77
N ARG A 8 -58.41 3.62 29.44
CA ARG A 8 -57.26 3.20 28.62
C ARG A 8 -56.48 4.46 28.23
N VAL A 9 -55.17 4.50 28.43
CA VAL A 9 -54.23 5.29 27.60
C VAL A 9 -52.89 4.54 27.50
N LEU A 10 -52.23 4.73 26.36
CA LEU A 10 -51.21 3.94 25.67
C LEU A 10 -49.75 4.13 26.15
N ALA A 11 -48.94 3.11 25.84
CA ALA A 11 -47.53 3.12 25.42
C ALA A 11 -46.43 3.74 26.31
N GLY A 12 -45.39 2.95 26.61
CA GLY A 12 -44.15 3.44 27.22
C GLY A 12 -42.99 2.42 27.18
N LEU A 13 -42.21 2.49 26.09
CA LEU A 13 -40.84 2.02 25.82
C LEU A 13 -40.24 0.87 26.67
N ALA A 14 -40.01 -0.27 26.02
CA ALA A 14 -38.87 -1.13 26.31
C ALA A 14 -37.64 -0.58 25.57
N LEU A 15 -36.63 -0.06 26.29
CA LEU A 15 -35.34 0.32 25.71
C LEU A 15 -34.32 -0.81 25.88
N LEU A 16 -33.76 -1.20 24.74
CA LEU A 16 -32.84 -2.30 24.49
C LEU A 16 -31.43 -2.11 25.11
N ALA A 17 -30.80 -3.25 25.37
CA ALA A 17 -29.38 -3.48 25.65
C ALA A 17 -28.45 -3.12 24.44
N PRO A 18 -27.15 -3.50 24.42
CA PRO A 18 -26.01 -3.15 25.27
C PRO A 18 -24.78 -2.63 24.45
N LEU A 19 -23.75 -2.18 25.18
CA LEU A 19 -22.30 -2.33 24.86
C LEU A 19 -21.80 -1.90 23.46
N MET A 20 -21.54 -0.61 23.26
CA MET A 20 -20.62 -0.15 22.20
C MET A 20 -19.18 -0.23 22.72
N ALA A 21 -18.59 -1.42 22.70
CA ALA A 21 -17.15 -1.57 22.72
C ALA A 21 -16.61 -1.00 21.40
N LEU A 22 -16.27 0.29 21.41
CA LEU A 22 -15.51 0.92 20.34
C LEU A 22 -14.14 0.24 20.32
N LEU A 23 -13.97 -0.70 19.39
CA LEU A 23 -12.68 -1.32 19.11
C LEU A 23 -11.70 -0.20 18.76
N ALA A 24 -10.80 0.11 19.68
CA ALA A 24 -9.60 0.89 19.41
C ALA A 24 -8.78 0.12 18.37
N GLN A 25 -8.96 0.46 17.10
CA GLN A 25 -8.09 -0.04 16.04
C GLN A 25 -6.71 0.60 16.25
N GLY A 26 -5.84 -0.11 16.96
CA GLY A 26 -4.43 0.27 17.12
C GLY A 26 -3.76 0.44 15.75
N PRO A 27 -2.69 1.23 15.65
CA PRO A 27 -2.00 1.45 14.38
C PRO A 27 -1.54 0.11 13.82
N ALA A 28 -1.95 -0.21 12.58
CA ALA A 28 -1.49 -1.39 11.87
C ALA A 28 0.04 -1.38 11.82
N GLN A 29 0.68 -2.36 12.49
CA GLN A 29 2.13 -2.43 12.62
C GLN A 29 2.77 -2.71 11.26
N ALA A 30 3.75 -1.89 10.88
CA ALA A 30 4.55 -2.11 9.68
C ALA A 30 5.25 -3.48 9.76
N THR A 31 5.06 -4.32 8.75
CA THR A 31 5.66 -5.66 8.73
C THR A 31 7.04 -5.61 8.08
N THR A 32 8.00 -6.37 8.61
CA THR A 32 9.28 -6.60 7.91
C THR A 32 9.21 -7.92 7.17
N ARG A 33 9.46 -7.89 5.85
CA ARG A 33 9.52 -9.06 4.99
C ARG A 33 10.96 -9.37 4.61
N THR A 34 11.33 -10.64 4.57
CA THR A 34 12.72 -11.05 4.30
C THR A 34 12.91 -11.47 2.84
N VAL A 35 14.02 -11.04 2.24
CA VAL A 35 14.62 -11.61 1.03
C VAL A 35 15.91 -12.31 1.45
N THR A 36 16.03 -13.60 1.13
CA THR A 36 17.29 -14.34 1.24
C THR A 36 18.18 -13.99 0.06
N VAL A 37 19.45 -13.70 0.33
CA VAL A 37 20.48 -13.39 -0.66
C VAL A 37 21.56 -14.48 -0.58
N GLY A 38 21.46 -15.45 -1.46
CA GLY A 38 22.47 -16.49 -1.65
C GLY A 38 23.34 -16.22 -2.87
N ASP A 39 24.20 -17.17 -3.22
CA ASP A 39 25.27 -16.99 -4.21
C ASP A 39 24.85 -16.20 -5.46
N ASP A 40 23.86 -16.68 -6.21
CA ASP A 40 23.43 -16.03 -7.45
C ASP A 40 21.91 -15.76 -7.50
N PHE A 41 21.27 -15.63 -6.34
CA PHE A 41 19.81 -15.44 -6.29
C PHE A 41 19.32 -14.52 -5.18
N PHE A 42 18.16 -13.91 -5.46
CA PHE A 42 17.28 -13.32 -4.45
C PHE A 42 16.04 -14.20 -4.31
N THR A 43 15.71 -14.62 -3.09
CA THR A 43 14.52 -15.42 -2.82
C THR A 43 13.63 -14.75 -1.76
N PRO A 44 12.38 -14.42 -2.10
CA PRO A 44 11.78 -14.52 -3.43
C PRO A 44 12.38 -13.50 -4.41
N LYS A 45 12.42 -13.84 -5.70
CA LYS A 45 12.90 -12.94 -6.77
C LYS A 45 12.05 -11.68 -6.88
N THR A 46 10.73 -11.84 -6.79
CA THR A 46 9.77 -10.75 -6.71
C THR A 46 9.06 -10.80 -5.37
N LEU A 47 9.25 -9.77 -4.55
CA LEU A 47 8.61 -9.65 -3.26
C LEU A 47 7.53 -8.57 -3.32
N LYS A 48 6.28 -8.95 -3.01
CA LYS A 48 5.17 -8.02 -2.81
C LYS A 48 5.11 -7.61 -1.35
N VAL A 49 5.10 -6.31 -1.08
CA VAL A 49 4.93 -5.74 0.26
C VAL A 49 3.85 -4.67 0.22
N VAL A 50 3.33 -4.23 1.37
CA VAL A 50 2.36 -3.13 1.41
C VAL A 50 3.04 -1.80 1.72
N VAL A 51 2.41 -0.69 1.32
CA VAL A 51 2.86 0.67 1.65
C VAL A 51 3.11 0.80 3.17
N GLY A 52 4.37 1.05 3.54
CA GLY A 52 4.83 1.19 4.92
C GLY A 52 5.58 0.00 5.48
N ASP A 53 5.58 -1.15 4.81
CA ASP A 53 6.41 -2.30 5.21
C ASP A 53 7.91 -2.00 5.05
N SER A 54 8.74 -2.82 5.69
CA SER A 54 10.18 -2.88 5.45
C SER A 54 10.56 -4.18 4.75
N VAL A 55 11.64 -4.14 3.96
CA VAL A 55 12.28 -5.33 3.41
C VAL A 55 13.65 -5.49 4.06
N LYS A 56 13.91 -6.70 4.57
CA LYS A 56 15.21 -7.13 5.08
C LYS A 56 15.85 -8.08 4.08
N TRP A 57 17.01 -7.73 3.55
CA TRP A 57 17.87 -8.66 2.82
C TRP A 57 18.80 -9.35 3.82
N SER A 58 18.78 -10.69 3.85
CA SER A 58 19.63 -11.54 4.69
C SER A 58 20.67 -12.23 3.81
N PHE A 59 21.95 -12.03 4.11
CA PHE A 59 23.04 -12.43 3.22
C PHE A 59 23.69 -13.73 3.70
N GLU A 60 23.78 -14.72 2.80
CA GLU A 60 24.44 -16.01 3.03
C GLU A 60 25.88 -16.03 2.48
N GLY A 61 26.20 -15.05 1.62
CA GLY A 61 27.53 -14.84 1.02
C GLY A 61 27.82 -13.35 0.80
N THR A 62 28.81 -13.06 -0.03
CA THR A 62 29.23 -11.69 -0.35
C THR A 62 28.40 -11.12 -1.50
N HIS A 63 27.42 -10.26 -1.19
CA HIS A 63 26.53 -9.66 -2.20
C HIS A 63 26.14 -8.22 -1.88
N THR A 64 25.38 -7.59 -2.78
CA THR A 64 24.67 -6.33 -2.54
C THR A 64 23.18 -6.48 -2.86
N SER A 65 22.39 -5.52 -2.37
CA SER A 65 21.08 -5.17 -2.89
C SER A 65 21.12 -3.71 -3.34
N THR A 66 21.10 -3.49 -4.66
CA THR A 66 21.26 -2.17 -5.27
C THR A 66 20.14 -1.88 -6.25
N SER A 67 19.41 -0.79 -6.03
CA SER A 67 18.33 -0.34 -6.92
C SER A 67 18.88 -0.02 -8.31
N THR A 68 18.23 -0.51 -9.38
CA THR A 68 18.55 -0.07 -10.75
C THR A 68 18.10 1.37 -11.00
N GLN A 69 17.14 1.85 -10.21
CA GLN A 69 16.57 3.20 -10.31
C GLN A 69 17.19 4.21 -9.33
N GLY A 70 18.23 3.83 -8.58
CA GLY A 70 18.92 4.72 -7.63
C GLY A 70 18.25 4.96 -6.27
N PHE A 71 17.22 4.20 -5.90
CA PHE A 71 16.50 4.38 -4.62
C PHE A 71 17.25 3.88 -3.37
N TRP A 72 18.24 3.00 -3.52
CA TRP A 72 19.12 2.52 -2.46
C TRP A 72 20.34 1.78 -3.01
N ASN A 73 21.33 1.61 -2.12
CA ASN A 73 22.46 0.70 -2.24
C ASN A 73 22.78 0.18 -0.83
N SER A 74 22.80 -1.14 -0.62
CA SER A 74 23.15 -1.72 0.68
C SER A 74 24.64 -1.61 1.04
N GLY A 75 25.48 -1.34 0.03
CA GLY A 75 26.90 -1.69 0.05
C GLY A 75 27.11 -3.20 0.03
N THR A 76 28.37 -3.63 -0.05
CA THR A 76 28.75 -5.04 0.11
C THR A 76 28.37 -5.53 1.50
N LYS A 77 27.73 -6.69 1.55
CA LYS A 77 27.42 -7.45 2.76
C LYS A 77 28.04 -8.83 2.65
N ASN A 78 28.52 -9.35 3.77
CA ASN A 78 29.05 -10.71 3.90
C ASN A 78 28.01 -11.64 4.53
N ALA A 79 28.33 -12.94 4.56
CA ALA A 79 27.53 -13.97 5.22
C ALA A 79 27.14 -13.57 6.66
N GLY A 80 25.89 -13.79 7.03
CA GLY A 80 25.31 -13.47 8.35
C GLY A 80 24.91 -12.00 8.53
N GLN A 81 25.26 -11.11 7.60
CA GLN A 81 24.85 -9.71 7.65
C GLN A 81 23.44 -9.49 7.08
N SER A 82 22.86 -8.34 7.38
CA SER A 82 21.59 -7.93 6.79
C SER A 82 21.55 -6.44 6.45
N TYR A 83 20.64 -6.10 5.55
CA TYR A 83 20.28 -4.73 5.20
C TYR A 83 18.76 -4.60 5.26
N THR A 84 18.24 -3.59 5.96
CA THR A 84 16.79 -3.37 6.07
C THR A 84 16.45 -1.99 5.52
N ARG A 85 15.42 -1.91 4.68
CA ARG A 85 14.93 -0.66 4.10
C ARG A 85 13.41 -0.56 4.18
N PRO A 86 12.85 0.58 4.63
CA PRO A 86 11.42 0.85 4.55
C PRO A 86 10.97 1.15 3.12
N PHE A 87 9.79 0.66 2.76
CA PHE A 87 9.10 0.94 1.51
C PHE A 87 7.82 1.72 1.80
N ALA A 88 8.03 3.02 2.07
CA ALA A 88 6.95 3.93 2.42
C ALA A 88 6.08 4.35 1.23
N ASP A 89 6.53 4.13 0.00
CA ASP A 89 5.90 4.70 -1.20
C ASP A 89 5.54 3.60 -2.21
N ALA A 90 4.40 3.76 -2.88
CA ALA A 90 3.96 2.85 -3.91
C ALA A 90 4.84 2.97 -5.16
N GLY A 91 5.17 1.83 -5.75
CA GLY A 91 6.00 1.72 -6.93
C GLY A 91 6.44 0.29 -7.17
N THR A 92 7.08 0.06 -8.30
CA THR A 92 7.86 -1.15 -8.55
C THR A 92 9.33 -0.76 -8.58
N TYR A 93 10.14 -1.46 -7.79
CA TYR A 93 11.55 -1.15 -7.55
C TYR A 93 12.43 -2.35 -7.93
N PRO A 94 12.93 -2.39 -9.18
CA PRO A 94 13.91 -3.39 -9.61
C PRO A 94 15.28 -3.13 -8.97
N TYR A 95 15.99 -4.21 -8.67
CA TYR A 95 17.30 -4.16 -8.04
C TYR A 95 18.15 -5.36 -8.47
N TYR A 96 19.44 -5.28 -8.20
CA TYR A 96 20.42 -6.28 -8.59
C TYR A 96 21.58 -6.33 -7.59
N CYS A 97 22.41 -7.37 -7.70
CA CYS A 97 23.70 -7.45 -7.03
C CYS A 97 24.79 -6.86 -7.92
N THR A 98 25.58 -5.91 -7.43
CA THR A 98 26.62 -5.26 -8.25
C THR A 98 27.79 -6.19 -8.61
N ILE A 99 27.96 -7.28 -7.85
CA ILE A 99 29.01 -8.28 -8.07
C ILE A 99 28.63 -9.24 -9.21
N HIS A 100 27.36 -9.67 -9.23
CA HIS A 100 26.83 -10.63 -10.20
C HIS A 100 26.03 -9.97 -11.34
N GLY A 101 25.96 -8.64 -11.40
CA GLY A 101 25.26 -7.91 -12.47
C GLY A 101 23.77 -8.25 -12.57
N MET A 102 23.17 -8.12 -13.76
CA MET A 102 21.71 -8.27 -13.94
C MET A 102 21.21 -9.70 -13.90
N MET A 103 22.08 -10.71 -14.05
CA MET A 103 21.68 -12.12 -13.92
C MET A 103 21.14 -12.40 -12.50
N MET A 104 21.71 -11.75 -11.49
CA MET A 104 21.19 -11.73 -10.13
C MET A 104 20.37 -10.44 -9.92
N SER A 105 19.08 -10.50 -10.26
CA SER A 105 18.14 -9.38 -10.13
C SER A 105 16.85 -9.79 -9.42
N GLY A 106 16.22 -8.81 -8.78
CA GLY A 106 14.95 -8.96 -8.10
C GLY A 106 14.07 -7.73 -8.24
N SER A 107 12.85 -7.80 -7.69
CA SER A 107 11.90 -6.69 -7.70
C SER A 107 11.12 -6.59 -6.40
N ILE A 108 11.03 -5.39 -5.84
CA ILE A 108 10.10 -5.08 -4.76
C ILE A 108 8.88 -4.38 -5.35
N GLN A 109 7.71 -4.95 -5.12
CA GLN A 109 6.44 -4.46 -5.63
C GLN A 109 5.58 -3.91 -4.48
N VAL A 110 5.24 -2.62 -4.56
CA VAL A 110 4.48 -1.90 -3.55
C VAL A 110 3.22 -1.31 -4.21
N PRO A 111 2.08 -2.02 -4.20
CA PRO A 111 0.83 -1.51 -4.75
C PRO A 111 0.27 -0.35 -3.92
N VAL A 112 -0.65 0.41 -4.52
CA VAL A 112 -1.47 1.39 -3.79
C VAL A 112 -2.30 0.65 -2.73
N LYS A 113 -2.46 1.23 -1.54
CA LYS A 113 -3.36 0.71 -0.51
C LYS A 113 -4.73 1.38 -0.65
N ALA A 114 -5.77 0.59 -0.90
CA ALA A 114 -7.15 1.04 -0.85
C ALA A 114 -7.76 0.79 0.54
N SER A 115 -8.64 1.70 0.95
CA SER A 115 -9.47 1.59 2.15
C SER A 115 -10.84 2.24 1.87
N GLY A 116 -11.87 1.87 2.61
CA GLY A 116 -13.25 2.26 2.31
C GLY A 116 -13.99 1.16 1.55
N SER A 117 -15.02 1.53 0.80
CA SER A 117 -15.91 0.58 0.14
C SER A 117 -16.55 1.17 -1.11
N ALA A 118 -17.23 0.33 -1.89
CA ALA A 118 -17.96 0.78 -3.06
C ALA A 118 -19.07 1.80 -2.73
N SER A 119 -19.73 1.66 -1.57
CA SER A 119 -20.83 2.53 -1.14
C SER A 119 -20.39 3.80 -0.42
N SER A 120 -19.23 3.76 0.26
CA SER A 120 -18.71 4.91 1.03
C SER A 120 -17.61 5.69 0.29
N GLY A 121 -17.26 5.26 -0.92
CA GLY A 121 -16.08 5.72 -1.64
C GLY A 121 -14.78 5.08 -1.14
N TRP A 122 -13.75 5.16 -1.97
CA TRP A 122 -12.43 4.62 -1.68
C TRP A 122 -11.45 5.74 -1.31
N THR A 123 -10.66 5.55 -0.27
CA THR A 123 -9.43 6.31 -0.07
C THR A 123 -8.26 5.49 -0.61
N LEU A 124 -7.55 6.06 -1.58
CA LEU A 124 -6.36 5.46 -2.17
C LEU A 124 -5.13 6.12 -1.58
N ARG A 125 -4.26 5.32 -0.95
CA ARG A 125 -3.01 5.75 -0.31
C ARG A 125 -1.81 5.16 -1.05
N TRP A 126 -0.94 6.01 -1.53
CA TRP A 126 0.30 5.63 -2.22
C TRP A 126 1.56 5.97 -1.42
N SER A 127 1.44 6.61 -0.25
CA SER A 127 2.59 6.77 0.66
C SER A 127 2.20 6.71 2.13
N SER A 128 3.07 6.12 2.95
CA SER A 128 2.97 6.09 4.42
C SER A 128 3.79 7.18 5.12
N ARG A 129 4.56 7.99 4.38
CA ARG A 129 5.43 9.02 4.94
C ARG A 129 4.66 10.01 5.81
N THR A 130 5.32 10.47 6.87
CA THR A 130 4.88 11.55 7.76
C THR A 130 5.76 12.80 7.55
N GLY A 131 5.39 13.94 8.14
CA GLY A 131 6.14 15.20 8.05
C GLY A 131 6.10 15.87 6.67
N THR A 132 6.98 16.82 6.41
CA THR A 132 7.17 17.45 5.08
C THR A 132 8.09 16.58 4.21
N SER A 133 7.79 16.46 2.92
CA SER A 133 8.60 15.66 1.99
C SER A 133 8.69 16.30 0.61
N SER A 134 9.88 16.32 0.01
CA SER A 134 10.08 16.72 -1.39
C SER A 134 9.63 15.67 -2.41
N VAL A 135 9.22 14.48 -1.93
CA VAL A 135 8.70 13.39 -2.77
C VAL A 135 7.45 13.82 -3.52
N ARG A 136 7.35 13.40 -4.79
CA ARG A 136 6.18 13.61 -5.65
C ARG A 136 5.65 12.29 -6.17
N TYR A 137 4.37 12.27 -6.54
CA TYR A 137 3.71 11.07 -7.01
C TYR A 137 2.88 11.36 -8.25
N ASP A 138 2.85 10.37 -9.15
CA ASP A 138 1.84 10.29 -10.20
C ASP A 138 0.90 9.13 -9.89
N VAL A 139 -0.39 9.30 -10.15
CA VAL A 139 -1.43 8.29 -9.94
C VAL A 139 -2.30 8.26 -11.18
N GLN A 140 -2.52 7.07 -11.74
CA GLN A 140 -3.40 6.86 -12.87
C GLN A 140 -4.43 5.79 -12.55
N TYR A 141 -5.56 5.89 -13.23
CA TYR A 141 -6.55 4.83 -13.24
C TYR A 141 -7.01 4.51 -14.65
N LYS A 142 -7.64 3.36 -14.83
CA LYS A 142 -8.40 3.03 -16.03
C LYS A 142 -9.58 2.13 -15.69
N ARG A 143 -10.62 2.19 -16.51
CA ARG A 143 -11.73 1.23 -16.43
C ARG A 143 -11.21 -0.18 -16.73
N VAL A 144 -11.66 -1.19 -15.97
CA VAL A 144 -11.42 -2.60 -16.33
C VAL A 144 -12.02 -2.84 -17.73
N GLY A 145 -11.24 -3.47 -18.60
CA GLY A 145 -11.56 -3.63 -20.03
C GLY A 145 -11.02 -2.53 -20.94
N SER A 146 -10.55 -1.39 -20.40
CA SER A 146 -9.89 -0.34 -21.19
C SER A 146 -8.39 -0.57 -21.30
N SER A 147 -7.79 -0.17 -22.42
CA SER A 147 -6.33 -0.05 -22.61
C SER A 147 -5.78 1.32 -22.21
N THR A 148 -6.64 2.33 -22.10
CA THR A 148 -6.24 3.73 -21.90
C THR A 148 -6.18 4.10 -20.42
N TRP A 149 -5.02 4.60 -19.99
CA TRP A 149 -4.83 5.17 -18.65
C TRP A 149 -5.19 6.65 -18.62
N THR A 150 -5.89 7.07 -17.57
CA THR A 150 -6.17 8.46 -17.25
C THR A 150 -5.26 8.92 -16.12
N SER A 151 -4.54 10.02 -16.33
CA SER A 151 -3.77 10.69 -15.28
C SER A 151 -4.71 11.39 -14.30
N TRP A 152 -4.71 10.94 -13.05
CA TRP A 152 -5.58 11.46 -11.99
C TRP A 152 -4.86 12.46 -11.08
N ARG A 153 -3.60 12.15 -10.75
CA ARG A 153 -2.69 13.03 -10.04
C ARG A 153 -1.37 13.00 -10.77
N THR A 154 -0.78 14.17 -11.00
CA THR A 154 0.55 14.30 -11.62
C THR A 154 1.39 15.21 -10.75
N GLY A 155 2.60 14.79 -10.39
CA GLY A 155 3.53 15.56 -9.57
C GLY A 155 2.93 16.01 -8.24
N THR A 156 2.01 15.23 -7.65
CA THR A 156 1.35 15.63 -6.40
C THR A 156 2.25 15.41 -5.20
N ALA A 157 2.20 16.30 -4.22
CA ALA A 157 2.79 16.09 -2.89
C ALA A 157 1.84 15.35 -1.93
N SER A 158 0.55 15.25 -2.28
CA SER A 158 -0.42 14.48 -1.51
C SER A 158 -0.03 13.00 -1.48
N ARG A 159 -0.34 12.30 -0.39
CA ARG A 159 0.02 10.88 -0.14
C ARG A 159 -1.15 9.93 -0.30
N SER A 160 -2.34 10.51 -0.37
CA SER A 160 -3.61 9.82 -0.56
C SER A 160 -4.63 10.78 -1.15
N ALA A 161 -5.71 10.23 -1.70
CA ALA A 161 -6.91 10.97 -2.08
C ALA A 161 -8.13 10.06 -2.06
N THR A 162 -9.30 10.66 -1.86
CA THR A 162 -10.58 9.98 -2.10
C THR A 162 -10.78 9.79 -3.60
N PHE A 163 -10.99 8.54 -4.01
CA PHE A 163 -11.22 8.11 -5.37
C PHE A 163 -12.72 7.89 -5.58
N ASN A 164 -13.32 8.80 -6.36
CA ASN A 164 -14.72 8.78 -6.74
C ASN A 164 -14.87 9.18 -8.22
N PRO A 165 -14.44 8.33 -9.16
CA PRO A 165 -14.59 8.60 -10.59
C PRO A 165 -16.08 8.57 -10.99
N SER A 166 -16.44 9.28 -12.07
CA SER A 166 -17.80 9.25 -12.59
C SER A 166 -18.16 7.88 -13.21
N GLY A 167 -19.32 7.35 -12.82
CA GLY A 167 -19.93 6.15 -13.39
C GLY A 167 -19.49 4.85 -12.71
N ALA A 168 -20.47 4.05 -12.27
CA ALA A 168 -20.28 2.75 -11.65
C ALA A 168 -19.45 1.82 -12.55
N HIS A 169 -18.27 1.41 -12.09
CA HIS A 169 -17.37 0.49 -12.80
C HIS A 169 -16.27 -0.05 -11.88
N SER A 170 -15.56 -1.08 -12.34
CA SER A 170 -14.31 -1.49 -11.70
C SER A 170 -13.12 -0.76 -12.34
N TYR A 171 -12.19 -0.28 -11.54
CA TYR A 171 -11.04 0.50 -12.00
C TYR A 171 -9.74 -0.16 -11.59
N TYR A 172 -8.79 -0.25 -12.51
CA TYR A 172 -7.39 -0.46 -12.18
C TYR A 172 -6.77 0.85 -11.74
N VAL A 173 -5.99 0.84 -10.67
CA VAL A 173 -5.27 2.02 -10.16
C VAL A 173 -3.84 1.66 -9.84
N HIS A 174 -2.89 2.48 -10.29
CA HIS A 174 -1.48 2.37 -9.95
C HIS A 174 -0.87 3.73 -9.66
N ALA A 175 0.31 3.73 -9.04
CA ALA A 175 1.05 4.94 -8.72
C ALA A 175 2.54 4.74 -8.99
N ARG A 176 3.27 5.85 -9.19
CA ARG A 176 4.73 5.87 -9.19
C ARG A 176 5.25 7.03 -8.36
N THR A 177 6.48 6.89 -7.89
CA THR A 177 7.12 7.78 -6.93
C THR A 177 8.34 8.48 -7.54
N HIS A 178 8.48 9.77 -7.25
CA HIS A 178 9.61 10.61 -7.65
C HIS A 178 10.34 11.14 -6.41
N VAL A 179 11.64 10.87 -6.33
CA VAL A 179 12.53 11.35 -5.25
C VAL A 179 13.77 11.98 -5.88
N GLY A 180 13.85 13.31 -5.87
CA GLY A 180 14.89 14.01 -6.63
C GLY A 180 14.75 13.68 -8.13
N SER A 181 15.84 13.22 -8.74
CA SER A 181 15.86 12.74 -10.13
C SER A 181 15.40 11.28 -10.31
N HIS A 182 15.22 10.53 -9.22
CA HIS A 182 14.84 9.12 -9.27
C HIS A 182 13.34 8.95 -9.44
N THR A 183 12.93 8.07 -10.35
CA THR A 183 11.52 7.74 -10.61
C THR A 183 11.33 6.23 -10.55
N SER A 184 10.34 5.76 -9.80
CA SER A 184 10.00 4.34 -9.73
C SER A 184 9.27 3.90 -11.00
N SER A 185 9.30 2.61 -11.29
CA SER A 185 8.30 2.05 -12.21
C SER A 185 6.92 2.15 -11.56
N TRP A 186 5.86 2.09 -12.38
CA TRP A 186 4.49 1.99 -11.89
C TRP A 186 4.34 0.79 -10.96
N SER A 187 3.63 0.99 -9.86
CA SER A 187 3.26 -0.09 -8.95
C SER A 187 2.38 -1.13 -9.64
N PRO A 188 2.27 -2.36 -9.12
CA PRO A 188 1.21 -3.25 -9.55
C PRO A 188 -0.14 -2.56 -9.35
N SER A 189 -1.01 -2.66 -10.35
CA SER A 189 -2.35 -2.10 -10.24
C SER A 189 -3.18 -2.88 -9.23
N ILE A 190 -3.91 -2.15 -8.39
CA ILE A 190 -5.03 -2.71 -7.63
C ILE A 190 -6.33 -2.54 -8.42
N THR A 191 -7.35 -3.31 -8.05
CA THR A 191 -8.71 -3.12 -8.56
C THR A 191 -9.60 -2.53 -7.46
N VAL A 192 -10.32 -1.48 -7.77
CA VAL A 192 -11.37 -0.90 -6.90
C VAL A 192 -12.70 -0.86 -7.65
N LYS A 193 -13.78 -1.24 -6.97
CA LYS A 193 -15.14 -1.25 -7.54
C LYS A 193 -15.91 -0.03 -7.05
N VAL A 194 -16.41 0.78 -7.96
CA VAL A 194 -17.30 1.91 -7.70
C VAL A 194 -18.70 1.50 -8.12
N THR A 195 -19.68 1.72 -7.25
CA THR A 195 -21.10 1.39 -7.47
C THR A 195 -21.95 2.62 -7.41
#